data_AF-A0A1B6IX14-F1
#
_entry.id   AF-A0A1B6IX14-F1
#
_cell.length_a   1.000
_cell.length_b   1.000
_cell.length_c   1.000
_cell.angle_alpha   90.00
_cell.angle_beta   90.00
_cell.angle_gamma   90.00
#
_symmetry.space_group_name_H-M   'P 1'
#
loop_
_entity.id
_entity.type
_entity.pdbx_description
1 polymer ?
#
loop_
_entity_poly.entity_id
_entity_poly.type
_entity_poly.pdbx_seq_one_letter_code
_entity_poly.pdbx_strand_id
1 'polypeptide(L)'
;GIHYLNTNAVLDKLVAFTKPFLRSNILDVLQLHSNLETFFKSVPREIVPKDYGGDEPTLKEMNDVNLRKIEDYREFFQEEQKIRVDESKRVGKKGKSSASTVNGLDSAKGSFKKLSID
;
A
#
# COMPACT_ATOMS: atom_id res chain seq x y z
N GLY A 1 -0.36 -8.22 -4.97
CA GLY A 1 -1.83 -8.12 -4.88
C GLY A 1 -2.24 -7.87 -3.44
N ILE A 2 -3.52 -7.62 -3.21
CA ILE A 2 -4.16 -7.59 -1.90
C ILE A 2 -4.98 -8.88 -1.80
N HIS A 3 -4.66 -9.75 -0.84
CA HIS A 3 -5.26 -11.08 -0.73
C HIS A 3 -6.07 -11.19 0.56
N TYR A 4 -7.36 -11.50 0.44
CA TYR A 4 -8.21 -11.82 1.58
C TYR A 4 -8.40 -13.34 1.66
N LEU A 5 -8.07 -13.93 2.80
CA LEU A 5 -8.23 -15.35 3.08
C LEU A 5 -9.50 -15.61 3.90
N ASN A 6 -10.03 -16.82 3.78
CA ASN A 6 -11.20 -17.29 4.54
C ASN A 6 -12.43 -16.40 4.30
N THR A 7 -12.64 -15.99 3.05
CA THR A 7 -13.79 -15.15 2.69
C THR A 7 -15.08 -15.96 2.72
N ASN A 8 -16.13 -15.36 3.28
CA ASN A 8 -17.48 -15.89 3.26
C ASN A 8 -18.38 -15.05 2.34
N ALA A 9 -19.60 -15.54 2.06
CA ALA A 9 -20.55 -14.86 1.16
C ALA A 9 -20.95 -13.43 1.61
N VAL A 10 -20.69 -13.06 2.86
CA VAL A 10 -20.92 -11.69 3.36
C VAL A 10 -19.84 -10.74 2.83
N LEU A 11 -18.58 -11.18 2.79
CA LEU A 11 -17.47 -10.38 2.26
C LEU A 11 -17.62 -10.13 0.75
N ASP A 12 -18.08 -11.11 -0.02
CA ASP A 12 -18.32 -10.91 -1.45
C ASP A 12 -19.37 -9.83 -1.72
N LYS A 13 -20.44 -9.79 -0.90
CA LYS A 13 -21.48 -8.76 -0.96
C LYS A 13 -20.94 -7.39 -0.54
N LEU A 14 -20.09 -7.32 0.49
CA LEU A 14 -19.46 -6.08 0.91
C LEU A 14 -18.53 -5.51 -0.17
N VAL A 15 -17.75 -6.37 -0.83
CA VAL A 15 -16.89 -5.95 -1.95
C VAL A 15 -17.72 -5.49 -3.14
N ALA A 16 -18.80 -6.20 -3.47
CA ALA A 16 -19.73 -5.77 -4.53
C ALA A 16 -20.37 -4.40 -4.23
N PHE A 17 -20.73 -4.14 -2.97
CA PHE A 17 -21.28 -2.86 -2.52
C PHE A 17 -20.24 -1.72 -2.54
N THR A 18 -18.99 -2.00 -2.20
CA THR A 18 -17.91 -0.99 -2.18
C THR A 18 -17.29 -0.75 -3.56
N LYS A 19 -17.52 -1.65 -4.53
CA LYS A 19 -17.00 -1.59 -5.90
C LYS A 19 -17.22 -0.23 -6.62
N PRO A 20 -18.38 0.46 -6.51
CA PRO A 20 -18.59 1.75 -7.17
C PRO A 20 -17.70 2.88 -6.63
N PHE A 21 -17.18 2.73 -5.42
CA PHE A 21 -16.35 3.73 -4.73
C PHE A 21 -14.85 3.45 -4.87
N LEU A 22 -14.48 2.24 -5.29
CA LEU A 22 -13.10 1.83 -5.50
C LEU A 22 -12.67 2.15 -6.94
N ARG A 23 -11.45 2.63 -7.10
CA ARG A 23 -10.85 2.81 -8.42
C ARG A 23 -10.53 1.44 -9.04
N SER A 24 -10.61 1.34 -10.37
CA SER A 24 -10.37 0.08 -11.10
C SER A 24 -9.02 -0.55 -10.76
N ASN A 25 -7.97 0.26 -10.63
CA ASN A 25 -6.63 -0.21 -10.27
C ASN A 25 -6.54 -0.90 -8.90
N ILE A 26 -7.45 -0.60 -7.95
CA ILE A 26 -7.51 -1.27 -6.65
C ILE A 26 -8.23 -2.61 -6.78
N LEU A 27 -9.28 -2.65 -7.60
CA LEU A 27 -10.03 -3.88 -7.88
C LEU A 27 -9.18 -4.91 -8.62
N ASP A 28 -8.31 -4.45 -9.53
CA ASP A 28 -7.43 -5.33 -10.32
C ASP A 28 -6.39 -6.06 -9.47
N VAL A 29 -6.01 -5.49 -8.32
CA VAL A 29 -5.05 -6.11 -7.39
C VAL A 29 -5.71 -6.89 -6.26
N LEU A 30 -7.04 -6.78 -6.09
CA LEU A 30 -7.80 -7.41 -5.01
C LEU A 30 -8.15 -8.86 -5.38
N GLN A 31 -7.77 -9.81 -4.53
CA GLN A 31 -8.06 -11.23 -4.69
C GLN A 31 -8.73 -11.77 -3.42
N LEU A 32 -9.90 -12.37 -3.59
CA LEU A 32 -10.66 -13.00 -2.51
C LEU A 32 -10.50 -14.51 -2.61
N HIS A 33 -10.07 -15.14 -1.52
CA HIS A 33 -9.77 -16.56 -1.44
C HIS A 33 -10.63 -17.21 -0.35
N SER A 34 -11.61 -18.03 -0.77
CA SER A 34 -12.43 -18.80 0.15
C SER A 34 -11.69 -19.98 0.78
N ASN A 35 -10.57 -20.41 0.17
CA ASN A 35 -9.72 -21.48 0.67
C ASN A 35 -8.24 -21.24 0.31
N LEU A 36 -7.34 -21.94 1.00
CA LEU A 36 -5.89 -21.81 0.82
C LEU A 36 -5.40 -22.29 -0.55
N GLU A 37 -6.08 -23.24 -1.20
CA GLU A 37 -5.69 -23.71 -2.53
C GLU A 37 -5.74 -22.59 -3.58
N THR A 38 -6.81 -21.77 -3.55
CA THR A 38 -6.92 -20.62 -4.45
C THR A 38 -5.89 -19.54 -4.16
N PHE A 39 -5.44 -19.43 -2.91
CA PHE A 39 -4.39 -18.49 -2.50
C PHE A 39 -3.01 -18.94 -2.98
N PHE A 40 -2.67 -20.22 -2.83
CA PHE A 40 -1.36 -20.74 -3.25
C PHE A 40 -1.18 -20.82 -4.77
N LYS A 41 -2.23 -20.55 -5.56
CA LYS A 41 -2.11 -20.31 -7.02
C LYS A 41 -1.50 -18.96 -7.36
N SER A 42 -1.61 -17.98 -6.46
CA SER A 42 -1.10 -16.62 -6.69
C SER A 42 0.10 -16.26 -5.81
N VAL A 43 0.28 -16.94 -4.68
CA VAL A 43 1.39 -16.70 -3.74
C VAL A 43 2.12 -18.02 -3.45
N PRO A 44 3.47 -18.09 -3.60
CA PRO A 44 4.25 -19.28 -3.26
C PRO A 44 4.17 -19.63 -1.77
N ARG A 45 4.29 -20.92 -1.42
CA ARG A 45 4.21 -21.40 -0.02
C ARG A 45 5.43 -21.02 0.79
N GLU A 46 6.57 -20.92 0.14
CA GLU A 46 7.90 -20.70 0.71
C GLU A 46 8.01 -19.34 1.39
N ILE A 47 7.09 -18.41 1.12
CA ILE A 47 7.06 -17.05 1.68
C ILE A 47 5.86 -16.81 2.61
N VAL A 48 5.07 -17.84 2.88
CA VAL A 48 3.84 -17.76 3.67
C VAL A 48 4.09 -18.37 5.05
N PRO A 49 3.58 -17.76 6.14
CA PRO A 49 3.76 -18.30 7.49
C PRO A 49 3.22 -19.74 7.64
N LYS A 50 3.90 -20.55 8.47
CA LYS A 50 3.49 -21.94 8.75
C LYS A 50 2.07 -22.09 9.31
N ASP A 51 1.58 -21.11 10.07
CA ASP A 51 0.21 -21.07 10.60
C ASP A 51 -0.85 -20.77 9.53
N TYR A 52 -0.43 -20.39 8.32
CA TYR A 52 -1.27 -20.22 7.13
C TYR A 52 -0.97 -21.25 6.03
N GLY A 53 -0.22 -22.31 6.34
CA GLY A 53 0.05 -23.43 5.44
C GLY A 53 1.24 -23.24 4.47
N GLY A 54 2.14 -22.31 4.77
CA GLY A 54 3.43 -22.15 4.10
C GLY A 54 4.62 -22.63 4.93
N ASP A 55 5.83 -22.18 4.58
CA ASP A 55 7.09 -22.67 5.15
C ASP A 55 7.84 -21.63 6.01
N GLU A 56 7.40 -20.37 6.03
CA GLU A 56 8.01 -19.31 6.86
C GLU A 56 7.68 -19.49 8.36
N PRO A 57 8.40 -18.79 9.26
CA PRO A 57 8.05 -18.72 10.68
C PRO A 57 6.59 -18.32 10.91
N THR A 58 6.07 -18.60 12.11
CA THR A 58 4.69 -18.26 12.46
C THR A 58 4.48 -16.76 12.31
N LEU A 59 3.24 -16.35 12.05
CA LEU A 59 2.88 -14.94 12.05
C LEU A 59 3.31 -14.24 13.34
N LYS A 60 3.23 -14.93 14.49
CA LYS A 60 3.71 -14.41 15.77
C LYS A 60 5.22 -14.15 15.77
N GLU A 61 6.03 -15.12 15.36
CA GLU A 61 7.50 -14.97 15.31
C GLU A 61 7.90 -13.83 14.36
N MET A 62 7.25 -13.74 13.18
CA MET A 62 7.48 -12.66 12.22
C MET A 62 7.07 -11.30 12.79
N ASN A 63 5.94 -11.23 13.48
CA ASN A 63 5.47 -10.01 14.13
C ASN A 63 6.44 -9.54 15.22
N ASP A 64 6.95 -10.45 16.05
CA ASP A 64 7.92 -10.11 17.09
C ASP A 64 9.22 -9.54 16.49
N VAL A 65 9.69 -10.10 15.36
CA VAL A 65 10.84 -9.57 14.62
C VAL A 65 10.54 -8.19 14.01
N ASN A 66 9.36 -8.00 13.43
CA ASN A 66 8.96 -6.73 12.83
C ASN A 66 8.80 -5.62 13.86
N LEU A 67 8.25 -5.93 15.04
CA LEU A 67 8.14 -4.97 16.13
C LEU A 67 9.53 -4.48 16.58
N ARG A 68 10.48 -5.40 16.77
CA ARG A 68 11.87 -5.03 17.10
C ARG A 68 12.50 -4.14 16.02
N LYS A 69 12.31 -4.47 14.74
CA LYS A 69 12.77 -3.60 13.65
C LYS A 69 12.18 -2.20 13.74
N ILE A 70 10.87 -2.08 13.98
CA ILE A 70 10.22 -0.77 14.13
C ILE A 70 10.81 0.01 15.31
N GLU A 71 11.10 -0.66 16.42
CA GLU A 71 11.77 -0.06 17.58
C GLU A 71 13.19 0.40 17.24
N ASP A 72 13.97 -0.40 16.52
CA ASP A 72 15.32 -0.06 16.08
C ASP A 72 15.33 1.17 15.15
N TYR A 73 14.30 1.32 14.30
CA TYR A 73 14.13 2.47 13.40
C TYR A 73 13.42 3.67 14.04
N ARG A 74 13.19 3.67 15.36
CA ARG A 74 12.44 4.74 16.03
C ARG A 74 13.01 6.14 15.75
N GLU A 75 14.32 6.30 15.82
CA GLU A 75 14.99 7.58 15.56
C GLU A 75 14.81 8.02 14.10
N PHE A 76 14.93 7.09 13.15
CA PHE A 76 14.67 7.35 11.73
C PHE A 76 13.25 7.90 11.52
N PHE A 77 12.24 7.27 12.10
CA PHE A 77 10.86 7.74 11.97
C PHE A 77 10.61 9.10 12.64
N GLN A 78 11.28 9.38 13.76
CA GLN A 78 11.21 10.68 14.43
C GLN A 78 11.82 11.80 13.59
N GLU A 79 12.95 11.55 12.94
CA GLU A 79 13.58 12.51 12.04
C GLU A 79 12.78 12.67 10.74
N GLU A 80 12.26 11.59 10.16
CA GLU A 80 11.42 11.63 8.96
C GLU A 80 10.21 12.57 9.16
N GLN A 81 9.58 12.55 10.34
CA GLN A 81 8.44 13.41 10.64
C GLN A 81 8.78 14.91 10.55
N LYS A 82 10.05 15.28 10.80
CA LYS A 82 10.54 16.67 10.73
C LYS A 82 10.83 17.10 9.29
N ILE A 83 11.06 16.15 8.38
CA ILE A 83 11.30 16.45 6.97
C ILE A 83 9.97 16.83 6.32
N ARG A 84 9.84 18.10 5.97
CA ARG A 84 8.67 18.63 5.26
C ARG A 84 9.12 19.32 3.99
N VAL A 85 8.36 19.10 2.92
CA VAL A 85 8.55 19.82 1.67
C VAL A 85 8.13 21.27 1.89
N ASP A 86 9.07 22.17 1.72
CA ASP A 86 8.78 23.61 1.65
C ASP A 86 8.19 23.92 0.27
N GLU A 87 6.86 23.85 0.18
CA GLU A 87 6.09 24.09 -1.05
C GLU A 87 6.29 25.49 -1.62
N SER A 88 6.81 26.44 -0.83
CA SER A 88 7.13 27.80 -1.32
C SER A 88 8.33 27.81 -2.29
N LYS A 89 9.20 26.79 -2.21
CA LYS A 89 10.40 26.62 -3.04
C LYS A 89 10.18 25.73 -4.26
N ARG A 90 8.97 25.18 -4.44
CA ARG A 90 8.65 24.33 -5.58
C ARG A 90 8.72 25.14 -6.88
N VAL A 91 9.66 24.79 -7.76
CA VAL A 91 9.83 25.44 -9.06
C VAL A 91 8.71 24.97 -10.00
N GLY A 92 7.63 25.74 -10.05
CA GLY A 92 6.44 25.50 -10.85
C GLY A 92 5.40 26.58 -10.58
N LYS A 93 4.64 26.97 -11.62
CA LYS A 93 3.76 28.15 -11.66
C LYS A 93 2.96 28.32 -10.36
N LYS A 94 3.12 29.48 -9.68
CA LYS A 94 2.26 29.97 -8.59
C LYS A 94 0.83 30.14 -9.12
N GLY A 95 0.07 29.06 -9.17
CA GLY A 95 -1.34 29.05 -9.52
C GLY A 95 -2.18 29.19 -8.25
N LYS A 96 -2.52 30.44 -7.92
CA LYS A 96 -3.64 30.90 -7.09
C LYS A 96 -4.19 29.90 -6.06
N SER A 97 -3.95 30.23 -4.79
CA SER A 97 -4.79 29.90 -3.65
C SER A 97 -6.28 29.98 -4.01
N SER A 98 -6.95 28.84 -4.02
CA SER A 98 -8.39 28.71 -3.79
C SER A 98 -8.64 27.39 -3.10
N ALA A 99 -9.43 27.47 -2.03
CA ALA A 99 -9.94 26.36 -1.26
C ALA A 99 -10.54 25.25 -2.15
N SER A 100 -10.53 24.03 -1.62
CA SER A 100 -11.13 22.79 -2.16
C SER A 100 -10.31 22.02 -3.19
N THR A 101 -9.44 21.13 -2.70
CA THR A 101 -9.31 19.79 -3.28
C THR A 101 -8.94 18.83 -2.15
N VAL A 102 -9.94 18.13 -1.65
CA VAL A 102 -9.77 16.95 -0.79
C VAL A 102 -8.97 15.91 -1.61
N ASN A 103 -7.94 15.36 -0.98
CA ASN A 103 -7.01 14.33 -1.49
C ASN A 103 -5.82 14.85 -2.30
N GLY A 104 -4.63 14.76 -1.70
CA GLY A 104 -3.31 15.09 -2.26
C GLY A 104 -2.90 14.26 -3.47
N LEU A 105 -3.61 14.45 -4.59
CA LEU A 105 -3.38 13.76 -5.88
C LEU A 105 -2.46 14.56 -6.83
N ASP A 106 -2.01 15.76 -6.46
CA ASP A 106 -1.16 16.60 -7.34
C ASP A 106 0.33 16.24 -7.33
N SER A 107 0.76 15.26 -6.52
CA SER A 107 2.16 14.77 -6.56
C SER A 107 2.48 13.91 -7.81
N ALA A 108 1.48 13.63 -8.66
CA ALA A 108 1.61 12.73 -9.82
C ALA A 108 1.78 13.46 -11.19
N LYS A 109 1.98 14.79 -11.22
CA LYS A 109 2.21 15.54 -12.46
C LYS A 109 3.65 16.04 -12.62
N GLY A 110 4.61 15.12 -12.58
CA GLY A 110 5.97 15.35 -13.05
C GLY A 110 6.14 14.85 -14.48
N SER A 111 6.11 15.72 -15.49
CA SER A 111 6.51 15.38 -16.85
C SER A 111 8.04 15.47 -16.94
N PHE A 112 8.72 14.32 -17.08
CA PHE A 112 10.15 14.26 -17.39
C PHE A 112 10.39 14.83 -18.80
N LYS A 113 10.58 16.15 -18.90
CA LYS A 113 11.06 16.78 -20.14
C LYS A 113 12.59 16.74 -20.14
N LYS A 114 13.10 15.82 -20.95
CA LYS A 114 14.41 15.74 -21.62
C LYS A 114 15.46 16.77 -21.16
N LEU A 115 16.49 16.29 -20.47
CA LEU A 115 17.71 17.02 -20.15
C LEU A 115 18.57 17.17 -21.41
N SER A 116 18.88 18.40 -21.84
CA SER A 116 19.93 18.69 -22.80
C SER A 116 21.10 19.29 -22.04
N ILE A 117 22.24 18.61 -22.06
CA ILE A 117 23.52 19.07 -21.54
C ILE A 117 24.25 19.76 -22.71
N ASP A 118 24.81 20.94 -22.46
CA ASP A 118 25.76 21.62 -23.35
C ASP A 118 27.16 21.03 -23.14
#